data_AF-A0A6A4W4B8-F1
#
_entry.id   AF-A0A6A4W4B8-F1
#
_cell.length_a   1.000
_cell.length_b   1.000
_cell.length_c   1.000
_cell.angle_alpha   90.00
_cell.angle_beta   90.00
_cell.angle_gamma   90.00
#
_symmetry.space_group_name_H-M   'P 1'
#
loop_
_entity.id
_entity.type
_entity.pdbx_description
1 polymer ?
#
loop_
_entity_poly.entity_id
_entity_poly.type
_entity_poly.pdbx_seq_one_letter_code
_entity_poly.pdbx_strand_id
1 'polypeptide(L)'
;MKGCGVGGADQRGNMVSGYELITGTTDEEVDVFGLSVPLITSEEGAKLGKSAGNTVWLDPQRTSPFDLYQYFVRRPDGEAERLLLLFTFYPPAQVAAIMEKHHEKPESRHAQKKLAESVTTLVHGEEGLRSAKRVTNAIYSRDPEALVSLADAELRSMFRHSPVTDLTLRSGMTTLDLAMAAKCFRTEADAARIISAGGFHINQRRVTSTEEVVAADSHVLPSGLTLLRVGKKNYYIVKWV
;
A
#
# COMPACT_ATOMS: atom_id res chain seq x y z
N MET A 1 37.23 23.36 5.78
CA MET A 1 35.80 22.97 5.90
C MET A 1 35.79 21.55 6.45
N LYS A 2 35.16 21.27 7.59
CA LYS A 2 35.15 19.91 8.17
C LYS A 2 34.21 19.03 7.34
N GLY A 3 34.70 17.93 6.78
CA GLY A 3 33.89 17.00 5.99
C GLY A 3 33.22 15.95 6.87
N CYS A 4 31.95 15.63 6.64
CA CYS A 4 31.28 14.54 7.35
C CYS A 4 30.55 13.61 6.37
N GLY A 5 30.96 12.35 6.34
CA GLY A 5 30.26 11.29 5.60
C GLY A 5 29.16 10.67 6.46
N VAL A 6 27.97 10.49 5.89
CA VAL A 6 26.84 9.82 6.55
C VAL A 6 26.40 8.64 5.70
N GLY A 7 26.23 7.47 6.32
CA GLY A 7 25.81 6.26 5.61
C GLY A 7 25.22 5.20 6.53
N GLY A 8 24.63 4.15 5.95
CA GLY A 8 24.15 3.00 6.72
C GLY A 8 25.29 2.30 7.46
N ALA A 9 24.96 1.53 8.51
CA ALA A 9 25.96 0.77 9.27
C ALA A 9 26.79 -0.20 8.41
N ASP A 10 26.26 -0.64 7.26
CA ASP A 10 26.95 -1.45 6.26
C ASP A 10 28.01 -0.67 5.44
N GLN A 11 27.97 0.66 5.44
CA GLN A 11 28.93 1.52 4.73
C GLN A 11 30.14 1.93 5.59
N ARG A 12 30.24 1.42 6.83
CA ARG A 12 31.32 1.80 7.76
C ARG A 12 32.73 1.58 7.18
N GLY A 13 32.97 0.45 6.52
CA GLY A 13 34.26 0.16 5.90
C GLY A 13 34.65 1.21 4.85
N ASN A 14 33.71 1.55 3.97
CA ASN A 14 33.92 2.57 2.94
C ASN A 14 34.18 3.96 3.55
N MET A 15 33.51 4.31 4.65
CA MET A 15 33.76 5.57 5.36
C MET A 15 35.17 5.63 5.98
N VAL A 16 35.67 4.52 6.53
CA VAL A 16 37.04 4.43 7.07
C VAL A 16 38.07 4.57 5.95
N SER A 17 37.90 3.84 4.83
CA SER A 17 38.80 3.98 3.68
C SER A 17 38.79 5.39 3.09
N GLY A 18 37.63 6.06 3.08
CA GLY A 18 37.54 7.47 2.69
C GLY A 18 38.32 8.40 3.64
N TYR A 19 38.23 8.17 4.95
CA TYR A 19 39.02 8.92 5.94
C TYR A 19 40.53 8.73 5.75
N GLU A 20 40.99 7.50 5.55
CA GLU A 20 42.41 7.17 5.32
C GLU A 20 42.92 7.82 4.02
N LEU A 21 42.13 7.80 2.95
CA LEU A 21 42.49 8.42 1.69
C LEU A 21 42.65 9.93 1.82
N ILE A 22 41.69 10.61 2.46
CA ILE A 22 41.70 12.07 2.62
C ILE A 22 42.89 12.50 3.49
N THR A 23 43.10 11.83 4.62
CA THR A 23 44.20 12.17 5.52
C THR A 23 45.58 11.78 4.95
N GLY A 24 45.64 10.78 4.09
CA GLY A 24 46.89 10.37 3.41
C GLY A 24 47.26 11.15 2.16
N THR A 25 46.30 11.84 1.51
CA THR A 25 46.52 12.54 0.23
C THR A 25 46.59 14.07 0.39
N THR A 26 46.17 14.61 1.53
CA THR A 26 46.15 16.06 1.76
C THR A 26 47.31 16.47 2.65
N ASP A 27 48.10 17.45 2.21
CA ASP A 27 49.24 17.97 2.97
C ASP A 27 48.83 18.90 4.13
N GLU A 28 47.54 19.28 4.19
CA GLU A 28 46.95 20.06 5.28
C GLU A 28 46.23 19.13 6.28
N GLU A 29 46.23 19.48 7.57
CA GLU A 29 45.39 18.79 8.56
C GLU A 29 43.89 19.02 8.23
N VAL A 30 43.25 18.00 7.65
CA VAL A 30 41.82 18.01 7.34
C VAL A 30 41.04 17.21 8.37
N ASP A 31 40.19 17.90 9.13
CA ASP A 31 39.20 17.27 10.00
C ASP A 31 38.08 16.61 9.17
N VAL A 32 38.01 15.28 9.20
CA VAL A 32 36.96 14.47 8.56
C VAL A 32 36.33 13.49 9.56
N PHE A 33 35.00 13.37 9.49
CA PHE A 33 34.20 12.53 10.40
C PHE A 33 33.31 11.57 9.63
N GLY A 34 32.96 10.44 10.27
CA GLY A 34 31.98 9.48 9.76
C GLY A 34 30.86 9.27 10.78
N LEU A 35 29.61 9.29 10.30
CA LEU A 35 28.42 8.96 11.09
C LEU A 35 27.66 7.81 10.42
N SER A 36 27.53 6.70 11.13
CA SER A 36 26.71 5.58 10.67
C SER A 36 25.31 5.63 11.25
N VAL A 37 24.30 5.48 10.42
CA VAL A 37 22.90 5.27 10.85
C VAL A 37 22.58 3.77 10.96
N PRO A 38 21.78 3.35 11.95
CA PRO A 38 21.45 1.94 12.13
C PRO A 38 20.67 1.40 10.92
N LEU A 39 20.93 0.13 10.58
CA LEU A 39 20.09 -0.57 9.61
C LEU A 39 18.71 -0.79 10.20
N ILE A 40 17.68 -0.48 9.42
CA ILE A 40 16.31 -0.63 9.88
C ILE A 40 15.88 -2.08 9.67
N THR A 41 15.63 -2.79 10.77
CA THR A 41 15.13 -4.17 10.80
C THR A 41 13.69 -4.20 11.33
N SER A 42 12.89 -5.20 10.94
CA SER A 42 11.62 -5.52 11.60
C SER A 42 11.87 -6.14 12.98
N GLU A 43 10.81 -6.28 13.78
CA GLU A 43 10.85 -7.03 15.05
C GLU A 43 11.37 -8.47 14.87
N GLU A 44 11.11 -9.08 13.72
CA GLU A 44 11.58 -10.42 13.34
C GLU A 44 13.03 -10.45 12.82
N GLY A 45 13.74 -9.30 12.85
CA GLY A 45 15.14 -9.18 12.40
C GLY A 45 15.34 -9.08 10.88
N ALA A 46 14.27 -9.13 10.08
CA ALA A 46 14.37 -8.95 8.63
C ALA A 46 14.67 -7.48 8.28
N LYS A 47 15.52 -7.23 7.29
CA LYS A 47 15.75 -5.86 6.79
C LYS A 47 14.45 -5.26 6.26
N LEU A 48 14.14 -4.03 6.67
CA LEU A 48 12.99 -3.30 6.19
C LEU A 48 13.05 -3.19 4.65
N GLY A 49 11.99 -3.63 3.95
CA GLY A 49 11.92 -3.63 2.48
C GLY A 49 12.54 -4.84 1.77
N LYS A 50 13.05 -5.84 2.52
CA LYS A 50 13.52 -7.13 1.97
C LYS A 50 12.74 -8.34 2.46
N SER A 51 11.73 -8.15 3.31
CA SER A 51 10.86 -9.24 3.74
C SER A 51 10.09 -9.81 2.54
N ALA A 52 9.93 -11.14 2.55
CA ALA A 52 9.41 -12.02 1.50
C ALA A 52 8.58 -11.33 0.39
N GLY A 53 9.28 -10.89 -0.66
CA GLY A 53 8.67 -10.64 -1.98
C GLY A 53 8.14 -9.24 -2.27
N ASN A 54 8.25 -8.23 -1.38
CA ASN A 54 7.71 -6.89 -1.70
C ASN A 54 8.65 -5.75 -1.29
N THR A 55 9.64 -5.48 -2.14
CA THR A 55 10.44 -4.27 -2.06
C THR A 55 9.56 -3.04 -2.26
N VAL A 56 9.63 -2.12 -1.30
CA VAL A 56 8.94 -0.83 -1.36
C VAL A 56 9.83 0.14 -2.12
N TRP A 57 9.34 0.61 -3.27
CA TRP A 57 10.02 1.59 -4.12
C TRP A 57 9.51 2.99 -3.81
N LEU A 58 10.35 4.00 -4.04
CA LEU A 58 9.93 5.40 -3.99
C LEU A 58 9.28 5.86 -5.30
N ASP A 59 9.52 5.11 -6.39
CA ASP A 59 8.92 5.37 -7.69
C ASP A 59 7.43 4.99 -7.69
N PRO A 60 6.50 5.94 -7.95
CA PRO A 60 5.06 5.69 -7.96
C PRO A 60 4.61 4.65 -9.00
N GLN A 61 5.41 4.42 -10.05
CA GLN A 61 5.13 3.40 -11.05
C GLN A 61 5.44 1.98 -10.57
N ARG A 62 6.27 1.84 -9.53
CA ARG A 62 6.68 0.54 -8.97
C ARG A 62 5.97 0.23 -7.66
N THR A 63 5.82 1.23 -6.80
CA THR A 63 4.99 1.17 -5.60
C THR A 63 4.04 2.35 -5.64
N SER A 64 2.74 2.08 -5.78
CA SER A 64 1.76 3.17 -5.87
C SER A 64 1.73 3.97 -4.55
N PRO A 65 1.27 5.24 -4.57
CA PRO A 65 1.06 6.00 -3.34
C PRO A 65 0.16 5.27 -2.34
N PHE A 66 -0.85 4.55 -2.85
CA PHE A 66 -1.70 3.69 -2.03
C PHE A 66 -0.91 2.54 -1.37
N ASP A 67 -0.08 1.82 -2.13
CA ASP A 67 0.71 0.71 -1.60
C ASP A 67 1.73 1.18 -0.56
N LEU A 68 2.39 2.32 -0.81
CA LEU A 68 3.32 2.94 0.15
C LEU A 68 2.59 3.34 1.43
N TYR A 69 1.46 4.02 1.31
CA TYR A 69 0.63 4.41 2.46
C TYR A 69 0.20 3.18 3.27
N GLN A 70 -0.29 2.15 2.59
CA GLN A 70 -0.73 0.90 3.21
C GLN A 70 0.42 0.12 3.84
N TYR A 71 1.62 0.17 3.27
CA TYR A 71 2.81 -0.47 3.82
C TYR A 71 3.09 0.03 5.25
N PHE A 72 2.99 1.35 5.46
CA PHE A 72 3.16 1.96 6.78
C PHE A 72 1.94 1.78 7.68
N VAL A 73 0.72 1.92 7.14
CA VAL A 73 -0.53 1.68 7.90
C VAL A 73 -0.61 0.25 8.44
N ARG A 74 0.06 -0.73 7.82
CA ARG A 74 0.08 -2.14 8.22
C ARG A 74 1.23 -2.53 9.15
N ARG A 75 2.12 -1.60 9.52
CA ARG A 75 3.23 -1.89 10.45
C ARG A 75 2.71 -2.36 11.82
N PRO A 76 3.40 -3.27 12.53
CA PRO A 76 3.06 -3.62 13.91
C PRO A 76 3.03 -2.40 14.83
N ASP A 77 2.26 -2.47 15.92
CA ASP A 77 2.20 -1.38 16.90
C ASP A 77 3.55 -1.14 17.58
N GLY A 78 4.31 -2.21 17.89
CA GLY A 78 5.64 -2.11 18.51
C GLY A 78 6.71 -1.45 17.63
N GLU A 79 6.49 -1.34 16.31
CA GLU A 79 7.40 -0.61 15.41
C GLU A 79 7.04 0.87 15.27
N ALA A 80 5.85 1.31 15.67
CA ALA A 80 5.30 2.60 15.28
C ALA A 80 6.13 3.80 15.78
N GLU A 81 6.49 3.81 17.06
CA GLU A 81 7.26 4.92 17.67
C GLU A 81 8.64 5.07 17.02
N ARG A 82 9.37 3.95 16.91
CA ARG A 82 10.69 3.94 16.28
C ARG A 82 10.63 4.42 14.83
N LEU A 83 9.63 3.96 14.07
CA LEU A 83 9.48 4.38 12.68
C LEU A 83 9.09 5.85 12.55
N LEU A 84 8.28 6.39 13.47
CA LEU A 84 7.98 7.83 13.53
C LEU A 84 9.27 8.64 13.73
N LEU A 85 10.12 8.25 14.67
CA LEU A 85 11.39 8.93 14.94
C LEU A 85 12.39 8.84 13.77
N LEU A 86 12.37 7.74 13.01
CA LEU A 86 13.30 7.51 11.90
C LEU A 86 12.86 8.15 10.58
N PHE A 87 11.55 8.17 10.30
CA PHE A 87 11.03 8.51 8.96
C PHE A 87 10.23 9.81 8.90
N THR A 88 10.08 10.51 10.02
CA THR A 88 9.34 11.78 10.05
C THR A 88 10.20 12.90 10.63
N PHE A 89 9.80 14.14 10.37
CA PHE A 89 10.41 15.32 10.96
C PHE A 89 9.73 15.76 12.27
N TYR A 90 8.92 14.88 12.89
CA TYR A 90 8.28 15.20 14.15
C TYR A 90 9.31 15.25 15.30
N PRO A 91 9.29 16.28 16.15
CA PRO A 91 10.12 16.29 17.35
C PRO A 91 9.69 15.16 18.31
N PRO A 92 10.60 14.66 19.18
CA PRO A 92 10.30 13.57 20.11
C PRO A 92 9.06 13.80 20.97
N ALA A 93 8.84 15.04 21.43
CA ALA A 93 7.63 15.39 22.20
C ALA A 93 6.33 15.20 21.41
N GLN A 94 6.34 15.49 20.10
CA GLN A 94 5.19 15.26 19.23
C GLN A 94 4.99 13.76 18.97
N VAL A 95 6.07 12.99 18.80
CA VAL A 95 5.97 11.53 18.69
C VAL A 95 5.36 10.92 19.95
N ALA A 96 5.80 11.34 21.13
CA ALA A 96 5.22 10.90 22.40
C ALA A 96 3.71 11.19 22.48
N ALA A 97 3.27 12.39 22.08
CA ALA A 97 1.84 12.74 22.05
C ALA A 97 1.03 11.92 21.03
N ILE A 98 1.62 11.56 19.88
CA ILE A 98 1.00 10.66 18.89
C ILE A 98 0.85 9.25 19.49
N MET A 99 1.88 8.77 20.19
CA MET A 99 1.87 7.44 20.81
C MET A 99 0.89 7.35 21.98
N GLU A 100 0.77 8.39 22.80
CA GLU A 100 -0.24 8.47 23.87
C GLU A 100 -1.65 8.28 23.31
N LYS A 101 -2.02 9.05 22.27
CA LYS A 101 -3.31 8.88 21.58
C LYS A 101 -3.49 7.51 20.93
N HIS A 102 -2.40 6.91 20.45
CA HIS A 102 -2.47 5.57 19.88
C HIS A 102 -2.72 4.53 20.97
N HIS A 103 -2.09 4.63 22.14
CA HIS A 103 -2.30 3.71 23.26
C HIS A 103 -3.71 3.79 23.85
N GLU A 104 -4.36 4.95 23.80
CA GLU A 104 -5.77 5.09 24.19
C GLU A 104 -6.71 4.24 23.31
N LYS A 105 -6.43 4.17 21.99
CA LYS A 105 -7.25 3.47 20.99
C LYS A 105 -6.39 2.80 19.91
N PRO A 106 -5.70 1.67 20.23
CA PRO A 106 -4.77 1.03 19.29
C PRO A 106 -5.44 0.61 17.98
N GLU A 107 -6.70 0.19 18.04
CA GLU A 107 -7.52 -0.23 16.89
C GLU A 107 -7.74 0.89 15.87
N SER A 108 -7.61 2.15 16.28
CA SER A 108 -7.71 3.31 15.39
C SER A 108 -6.51 3.45 14.44
N ARG A 109 -5.39 2.79 14.78
CA ARG A 109 -4.11 2.83 14.05
C ARG A 109 -3.57 4.25 13.88
N HIS A 110 -3.75 5.10 14.91
CA HIS A 110 -3.43 6.53 14.85
C HIS A 110 -1.96 6.80 14.51
N ALA A 111 -1.01 6.15 15.21
CA ALA A 111 0.42 6.34 14.98
C ALA A 111 0.83 5.91 13.57
N GLN A 112 0.36 4.75 13.10
CA GLN A 112 0.67 4.25 11.77
C GLN A 112 0.07 5.13 10.66
N LYS A 113 -1.13 5.69 10.87
CA LYS A 113 -1.71 6.65 9.93
C LYS A 113 -0.88 7.93 9.87
N LYS A 114 -0.41 8.46 11.00
CA LYS A 114 0.47 9.65 11.05
C LYS A 114 1.81 9.42 10.36
N LEU A 115 2.40 8.25 10.58
CA LEU A 115 3.60 7.81 9.88
C LEU A 115 3.35 7.72 8.37
N ALA A 116 2.31 7.00 7.96
CA ALA A 116 1.97 6.82 6.56
C ALA A 116 1.67 8.15 5.84
N GLU A 117 0.96 9.07 6.51
CA GLU A 117 0.70 10.42 6.04
C GLU A 117 2.01 11.17 5.78
N SER A 118 2.91 11.21 6.77
CA SER A 118 4.18 11.93 6.66
C SER A 118 5.05 11.37 5.54
N VAL A 119 5.23 10.05 5.48
CA VAL A 119 6.12 9.43 4.50
C VAL A 119 5.54 9.51 3.09
N THR A 120 4.23 9.27 2.92
CA THR A 120 3.59 9.36 1.60
C THR A 120 3.65 10.79 1.07
N THR A 121 3.46 11.80 1.93
CA THR A 121 3.60 13.21 1.54
C THR A 121 5.03 13.53 1.14
N LEU A 122 6.02 13.02 1.89
CA LEU A 122 7.43 13.24 1.59
C LEU A 122 7.84 12.65 0.23
N VAL A 123 7.32 11.46 -0.12
CA VAL A 123 7.74 10.72 -1.32
C VAL A 123 6.90 11.07 -2.55
N HIS A 124 5.59 11.24 -2.40
CA HIS A 124 4.64 11.43 -3.52
C HIS A 124 3.87 12.76 -3.45
N GLY A 125 4.20 13.63 -2.50
CA GLY A 125 3.53 14.92 -2.32
C GLY A 125 2.11 14.81 -1.79
N GLU A 126 1.47 15.97 -1.63
CA GLU A 126 0.12 16.09 -1.09
C GLU A 126 -0.95 15.47 -2.02
N GLU A 127 -0.70 15.49 -3.34
CA GLU A 127 -1.57 14.82 -4.31
C GLU A 127 -1.52 13.29 -4.13
N GLY A 128 -0.32 12.72 -4.02
CA GLY A 128 -0.14 11.29 -3.78
C GLY A 128 -0.77 10.84 -2.46
N LEU A 129 -0.65 11.62 -1.39
CA LEU A 129 -1.33 11.33 -0.13
C LEU A 129 -2.86 11.38 -0.29
N ARG A 130 -3.41 12.40 -0.95
CA ARG A 130 -4.85 12.50 -1.19
C ARG A 130 -5.36 11.32 -2.01
N SER A 131 -4.64 10.94 -3.06
CA SER A 131 -4.95 9.75 -3.86
C SER A 131 -4.92 8.48 -2.98
N ALA A 132 -3.85 8.26 -2.22
CA ALA A 132 -3.74 7.09 -1.33
C ALA A 132 -4.89 7.00 -0.32
N LYS A 133 -5.33 8.15 0.23
CA LYS A 133 -6.48 8.24 1.14
C LYS A 133 -7.81 7.96 0.44
N ARG A 134 -8.04 8.51 -0.76
CA ARG A 134 -9.24 8.20 -1.57
C ARG A 134 -9.35 6.72 -1.88
N VAL A 135 -8.27 6.14 -2.38
CA VAL A 135 -8.17 4.70 -2.71
C VAL A 135 -8.39 3.84 -1.45
N THR A 136 -7.73 4.19 -0.34
CA THR A 136 -7.95 3.52 0.96
C THR A 136 -9.42 3.57 1.36
N ASN A 137 -10.06 4.74 1.26
CA ASN A 137 -11.47 4.89 1.58
C ASN A 137 -12.34 4.00 0.67
N ALA A 138 -12.13 4.01 -0.64
CA ALA A 138 -12.92 3.21 -1.58
C ALA A 138 -12.85 1.69 -1.32
N ILE A 139 -11.70 1.17 -0.87
CA ILE A 139 -11.56 -0.25 -0.52
C ILE A 139 -12.26 -0.58 0.79
N TYR A 140 -12.07 0.25 1.82
CA TYR A 140 -12.41 -0.12 3.20
C TYR A 140 -13.75 0.43 3.69
N SER A 141 -14.27 1.51 3.11
CA SER A 141 -15.58 2.09 3.45
C SER A 141 -16.75 1.19 3.05
N ARG A 142 -16.53 0.25 2.12
CA ARG A 142 -17.59 -0.56 1.47
C ARG A 142 -18.66 0.29 0.78
N ASP A 143 -18.35 1.54 0.48
CA ASP A 143 -19.21 2.46 -0.24
C ASP A 143 -18.98 2.32 -1.75
N PRO A 144 -20.00 1.93 -2.54
CA PRO A 144 -19.90 1.90 -3.99
C PRO A 144 -19.60 3.27 -4.61
N GLU A 145 -20.09 4.37 -4.02
CA GLU A 145 -19.88 5.72 -4.57
C GLU A 145 -18.40 6.13 -4.51
N ALA A 146 -17.70 5.70 -3.47
CA ALA A 146 -16.27 5.93 -3.33
C ALA A 146 -15.46 5.29 -4.48
N LEU A 147 -15.91 4.16 -5.05
CA LEU A 147 -15.26 3.55 -6.22
C LEU A 147 -15.52 4.33 -7.51
N VAL A 148 -16.73 4.89 -7.66
CA VAL A 148 -17.11 5.70 -8.83
C VAL A 148 -16.27 6.97 -8.91
N SER A 149 -15.87 7.53 -7.76
CA SER A 149 -15.06 8.75 -7.68
C SER A 149 -13.58 8.57 -8.02
N LEU A 150 -13.10 7.33 -8.18
CA LEU A 150 -11.69 7.05 -8.47
C LEU A 150 -11.39 7.20 -9.96
N ALA A 151 -10.22 7.79 -10.27
CA ALA A 151 -9.71 7.82 -11.63
C ALA A 151 -9.22 6.42 -12.07
N ASP A 152 -9.22 6.16 -13.39
CA ASP A 152 -8.75 4.89 -13.97
C ASP A 152 -7.34 4.50 -13.50
N ALA A 153 -6.44 5.48 -13.42
CA ALA A 153 -5.07 5.26 -12.95
C ALA A 153 -5.04 4.80 -11.48
N GLU A 154 -5.94 5.34 -10.64
CA GLU A 154 -6.05 4.98 -9.23
C GLU A 154 -6.60 3.56 -9.08
N LEU A 155 -7.66 3.21 -9.82
CA LEU A 155 -8.23 1.86 -9.87
C LEU A 155 -7.21 0.82 -10.33
N ARG A 156 -6.42 1.13 -11.37
CA ARG A 156 -5.34 0.25 -11.84
C ARG A 156 -4.23 0.10 -10.81
N SER A 157 -3.84 1.20 -10.14
CA SER A 157 -2.79 1.19 -9.13
C SER A 157 -3.17 0.38 -7.89
N MET A 158 -4.43 0.51 -7.45
CA MET A 158 -5.01 -0.14 -6.28
C MET A 158 -4.90 -1.67 -6.33
N PHE A 159 -4.94 -2.21 -7.55
CA PHE A 159 -5.12 -3.62 -7.80
C PHE A 159 -4.06 -4.18 -8.74
N ARG A 160 -2.86 -3.57 -8.76
CA ARG A 160 -1.73 -4.02 -9.59
C ARG A 160 -1.38 -5.50 -9.38
N HIS A 161 -1.66 -6.03 -8.19
CA HIS A 161 -1.44 -7.42 -7.83
C HIS A 161 -2.69 -8.31 -7.94
N SER A 162 -3.85 -7.73 -8.27
CA SER A 162 -5.09 -8.49 -8.50
C SER A 162 -5.16 -8.94 -9.96
N PRO A 163 -5.77 -10.11 -10.23
CA PRO A 163 -6.05 -10.53 -11.59
C PRO A 163 -6.98 -9.52 -12.27
N VAL A 164 -6.52 -8.97 -13.40
CA VAL A 164 -7.35 -8.20 -14.33
C VAL A 164 -7.74 -9.14 -15.47
N THR A 165 -9.04 -9.25 -15.72
CA THR A 165 -9.57 -10.05 -16.83
C THR A 165 -10.33 -9.15 -17.79
N ASP A 166 -9.94 -9.13 -19.05
CA ASP A 166 -10.72 -8.49 -20.11
C ASP A 166 -11.94 -9.37 -20.45
N LEU A 167 -13.15 -8.83 -20.39
CA LEU A 167 -14.39 -9.53 -20.72
C LEU A 167 -15.28 -8.65 -21.60
N THR A 168 -16.04 -9.27 -22.50
CA THR A 168 -17.11 -8.59 -23.24
C THR A 168 -18.44 -8.89 -22.58
N LEU A 169 -19.23 -7.83 -22.35
CA LEU A 169 -20.55 -7.96 -21.74
C LEU A 169 -21.50 -8.60 -22.75
N ARG A 170 -22.07 -9.76 -22.39
CA ARG A 170 -23.02 -10.49 -23.23
C ARG A 170 -24.42 -10.34 -22.68
N SER A 171 -25.41 -10.29 -23.56
CA SER A 171 -26.82 -10.30 -23.15
C SER A 171 -27.11 -11.56 -22.33
N GLY A 172 -27.74 -11.39 -21.18
CA GLY A 172 -28.09 -12.50 -20.27
C GLY A 172 -26.94 -13.06 -19.45
N MET A 173 -25.75 -12.44 -19.48
CA MET A 173 -24.62 -12.85 -18.64
C MET A 173 -25.01 -12.73 -17.16
N THR A 174 -24.94 -13.85 -16.44
CA THR A 174 -25.31 -13.90 -15.02
C THR A 174 -24.14 -13.53 -14.11
N THR A 175 -24.42 -13.28 -12.83
CA THR A 175 -23.38 -13.08 -11.80
C THR A 175 -22.51 -14.32 -11.62
N LEU A 176 -23.06 -15.53 -11.81
CA LEU A 176 -22.29 -16.78 -11.83
C LEU A 176 -21.34 -16.82 -13.04
N ASP A 177 -21.84 -16.51 -14.24
CA ASP A 177 -21.03 -16.45 -15.46
C ASP A 177 -19.88 -15.45 -15.31
N LEU A 178 -20.17 -14.28 -14.75
CA LEU A 178 -19.17 -13.24 -14.47
C LEU A 178 -18.10 -13.73 -13.49
N ALA A 179 -18.51 -14.33 -12.38
CA ALA A 179 -17.58 -14.83 -11.38
C ALA A 179 -16.64 -15.91 -11.94
N MET A 180 -17.18 -16.80 -12.79
CA MET A 180 -16.41 -17.86 -13.44
C MET A 180 -15.49 -17.31 -14.53
N ALA A 181 -16.00 -16.43 -15.41
CA ALA A 181 -15.22 -15.82 -16.48
C ALA A 181 -14.07 -14.96 -15.94
N ALA A 182 -14.30 -14.24 -14.84
CA ALA A 182 -13.28 -13.47 -14.13
C ALA A 182 -12.32 -14.33 -13.27
N LYS A 183 -12.48 -15.67 -13.31
CA LYS A 183 -11.65 -16.64 -12.57
C LYS A 183 -11.64 -16.39 -11.05
N CYS A 184 -12.76 -15.94 -10.50
CA CYS A 184 -12.93 -15.76 -9.06
C CYS A 184 -12.95 -17.11 -8.32
N PHE A 185 -13.40 -18.16 -8.99
CA PHE A 185 -13.58 -19.50 -8.44
C PHE A 185 -13.01 -20.56 -9.38
N ARG A 186 -12.66 -21.73 -8.82
CA ARG A 186 -12.17 -22.88 -9.59
C ARG A 186 -13.30 -23.74 -10.14
N THR A 187 -14.45 -23.77 -9.47
CA THR A 187 -15.60 -24.60 -9.82
C THR A 187 -16.89 -23.79 -9.69
N GLU A 188 -17.88 -24.10 -10.52
CA GLU A 188 -19.20 -23.46 -10.47
C GLU A 188 -19.94 -23.77 -9.16
N ALA A 189 -19.79 -24.99 -8.63
CA ALA A 189 -20.40 -25.39 -7.37
C ALA A 189 -19.91 -24.52 -6.20
N ASP A 190 -18.60 -24.20 -6.14
CA ASP A 190 -18.06 -23.30 -5.14
C ASP A 190 -18.54 -21.85 -5.33
N ALA A 191 -18.58 -21.39 -6.59
CA ALA A 191 -19.08 -20.07 -6.91
C ALA A 191 -20.53 -19.90 -6.45
N ALA A 192 -21.42 -20.81 -6.85
CA ALA A 192 -22.83 -20.79 -6.48
C ALA A 192 -23.03 -20.82 -4.96
N ARG A 193 -22.32 -21.72 -4.25
CA ARG A 193 -22.39 -21.81 -2.79
C ARG A 193 -21.96 -20.51 -2.10
N ILE A 194 -20.86 -19.90 -2.55
CA ILE A 194 -20.31 -18.69 -1.93
C ILE A 194 -21.15 -17.45 -2.27
N ILE A 195 -21.65 -17.35 -3.51
CA ILE A 195 -22.56 -16.28 -3.93
C ILE A 195 -23.83 -16.34 -3.10
N SER A 196 -24.51 -17.49 -3.05
CA SER A 196 -25.75 -17.65 -2.27
C SER A 196 -25.57 -17.44 -0.77
N ALA A 197 -24.39 -17.72 -0.23
CA ALA A 197 -24.02 -17.40 1.15
C ALA A 197 -23.71 -15.90 1.40
N GLY A 198 -23.77 -15.05 0.37
CA GLY A 198 -23.48 -13.61 0.47
C GLY A 198 -21.98 -13.29 0.56
N GLY A 199 -21.13 -14.22 0.15
CA GLY A 199 -19.67 -14.07 0.14
C GLY A 199 -19.13 -13.32 -1.08
N PHE A 200 -19.96 -13.06 -2.09
CA PHE A 200 -19.59 -12.38 -3.32
C PHE A 200 -20.11 -10.94 -3.36
N HIS A 201 -19.29 -10.01 -3.85
CA HIS A 201 -19.65 -8.61 -4.00
C HIS A 201 -19.22 -8.08 -5.36
N ILE A 202 -20.07 -7.25 -5.95
CA ILE A 202 -19.80 -6.49 -7.18
C ILE A 202 -19.83 -5.00 -6.80
N ASN A 203 -18.75 -4.26 -7.06
CA ASN A 203 -18.61 -2.84 -6.71
C ASN A 203 -18.99 -2.56 -5.24
N GLN A 204 -18.51 -3.40 -4.31
CA GLN A 204 -18.84 -3.38 -2.87
C GLN A 204 -20.28 -3.75 -2.50
N ARG A 205 -21.20 -3.85 -3.46
CA ARG A 205 -22.56 -4.35 -3.24
C ARG A 205 -22.56 -5.86 -3.10
N ARG A 206 -23.19 -6.37 -2.04
CA ARG A 206 -23.34 -7.82 -1.82
C ARG A 206 -24.30 -8.39 -2.86
N VAL A 207 -23.91 -9.51 -3.47
CA VAL A 207 -24.72 -10.28 -4.42
C VAL A 207 -25.00 -11.65 -3.84
N THR A 208 -26.27 -12.07 -3.86
CA THR A 208 -26.73 -13.36 -3.31
C THR A 208 -27.45 -14.25 -4.32
N SER A 209 -27.72 -13.74 -5.53
CA SER A 209 -28.34 -14.52 -6.60
C SER A 209 -27.27 -14.90 -7.62
N THR A 210 -27.27 -16.17 -8.06
CA THR A 210 -26.43 -16.65 -9.18
C THR A 210 -27.00 -16.27 -10.53
N GLU A 211 -28.31 -16.01 -10.59
CA GLU A 211 -29.07 -15.74 -11.82
C GLU A 211 -29.27 -14.24 -12.07
N GLU A 212 -28.76 -13.37 -11.20
CA GLU A 212 -28.85 -11.93 -11.41
C GLU A 212 -28.11 -11.56 -12.71
N VAL A 213 -28.80 -10.83 -13.59
CA VAL A 213 -28.24 -10.46 -14.88
C VAL A 213 -27.34 -9.25 -14.71
N VAL A 214 -26.10 -9.36 -15.20
CA VAL A 214 -25.12 -8.29 -15.20
C VAL A 214 -25.50 -7.27 -16.28
N ALA A 215 -26.00 -6.12 -15.84
CA ALA A 215 -26.31 -4.98 -16.70
C ALA A 215 -25.22 -3.90 -16.66
N ALA A 216 -25.00 -3.22 -17.79
CA ALA A 216 -23.96 -2.20 -17.94
C ALA A 216 -24.17 -1.02 -16.99
N ASP A 217 -25.40 -0.51 -16.90
CA ASP A 217 -25.79 0.62 -16.05
C ASP A 217 -25.59 0.39 -14.54
N SER A 218 -25.62 -0.87 -14.12
CA SER A 218 -25.64 -1.25 -12.70
C SER A 218 -24.31 -1.81 -12.22
N HIS A 219 -23.53 -2.44 -13.11
CA HIS A 219 -22.34 -3.20 -12.72
C HIS A 219 -21.05 -2.66 -13.30
N VAL A 220 -21.11 -1.82 -14.34
CA VAL A 220 -19.93 -1.23 -14.97
C VAL A 220 -19.73 0.16 -14.40
N LEU A 221 -18.58 0.38 -13.74
CA LEU A 221 -18.19 1.70 -13.27
C LEU A 221 -17.92 2.61 -14.48
N PRO A 222 -18.03 3.95 -14.35
CA PRO A 222 -17.74 4.88 -15.45
C PRO A 222 -16.35 4.71 -16.08
N SER A 223 -15.40 4.15 -15.34
CA SER A 223 -14.07 3.75 -15.81
C SER A 223 -14.06 2.57 -16.80
N GLY A 224 -15.21 1.95 -17.10
CA GLY A 224 -15.31 0.70 -17.85
C GLY A 224 -14.82 -0.53 -17.08
N LEU A 225 -14.78 -0.46 -15.74
CA LEU A 225 -14.30 -1.54 -14.88
C LEU A 225 -15.40 -2.06 -13.95
N THR A 226 -15.24 -3.28 -13.46
CA THR A 226 -16.03 -3.84 -12.37
C THR A 226 -15.10 -4.44 -11.33
N LEU A 227 -15.32 -4.10 -10.06
CA LEU A 227 -14.61 -4.69 -8.93
C LEU A 227 -15.40 -5.88 -8.37
N LEU A 228 -14.77 -7.05 -8.37
CA LEU A 228 -15.32 -8.25 -7.73
C LEU A 228 -14.58 -8.53 -6.44
N ARG A 229 -15.31 -8.89 -5.38
CA ARG A 229 -14.71 -9.33 -4.11
C ARG A 229 -15.30 -10.65 -3.64
N VAL A 230 -14.42 -11.58 -3.32
CA VAL A 230 -14.74 -12.85 -2.65
C VAL A 230 -14.28 -12.77 -1.19
N GLY A 231 -15.23 -12.88 -0.26
CA GLY A 231 -14.95 -12.77 1.17
C GLY A 231 -14.44 -11.37 1.57
N LYS A 232 -13.35 -11.34 2.35
CA LYS A 232 -12.80 -10.08 2.92
C LYS A 232 -11.61 -9.49 2.15
N LYS A 233 -10.83 -10.32 1.45
CA LYS A 233 -9.50 -9.93 0.94
C LYS A 233 -9.23 -10.29 -0.52
N ASN A 234 -10.05 -11.14 -1.15
CA ASN A 234 -9.78 -11.57 -2.52
C ASN A 234 -10.51 -10.64 -3.49
N TYR A 235 -9.76 -9.86 -4.24
CA TYR A 235 -10.27 -8.88 -5.20
C TYR A 235 -9.85 -9.24 -6.62
N TYR A 236 -10.79 -9.10 -7.56
CA TYR A 236 -10.60 -9.35 -8.99
C TYR A 236 -11.16 -8.16 -9.76
N ILE A 237 -10.53 -7.81 -10.88
CA ILE A 237 -11.02 -6.74 -11.75
C ILE A 237 -11.48 -7.35 -13.06
N VAL A 238 -12.64 -6.89 -13.51
CA VAL A 238 -13.08 -7.06 -14.89
C VAL A 238 -12.90 -5.74 -15.62
N LYS A 239 -12.20 -5.79 -16.76
CA LYS A 239 -12.13 -4.68 -17.71
C LYS A 239 -13.04 -5.03 -18.88
N TRP A 240 -14.03 -4.17 -19.13
CA TRP A 240 -14.98 -4.42 -20.21
C TRP A 240 -14.37 -3.96 -21.55
N VAL A 241 -14.44 -4.84 -22.56
CA VAL A 241 -13.92 -4.63 -23.92
C VAL A 241 -14.98 -4.89 -24.98
#